data_AF-A0A539DVM4-F1
#
_entry.id   AF-A0A539DVM4-F1
#
_cell.length_a   1.000
_cell.length_b   1.000
_cell.length_c   1.000
_cell.angle_alpha   90.00
_cell.angle_beta   90.00
_cell.angle_gamma   90.00
#
_symmetry.space_group_name_H-M   'P 1'
#
loop_
_entity.id
_entity.type
_entity.pdbx_description
1 polymer ?
#
loop_
_entity_poly.entity_id
_entity_poly.type
_entity_poly.pdbx_seq_one_letter_code
_entity_poly.pdbx_strand_id
1 'polypeptide(L)' 'SLSPGSSLRDQLRAVERDIIARSLDAYGGNVTATARALGLERSHLHRKIRDLGVDRDADA' A
#
# COMPACT_ATOMS: atom_id res chain seq x y z
N SER A 1 5.16 -9.48 -5.87
CA SER A 1 6.09 -10.23 -6.77
C SER A 1 6.13 -9.57 -8.14
N LEU A 2 7.32 -9.38 -8.71
CA LEU A 2 7.51 -8.83 -10.06
C LEU A 2 7.51 -9.99 -11.07
N SER A 3 6.55 -10.00 -11.99
CA SER A 3 6.42 -11.08 -12.99
C SER A 3 6.88 -10.63 -14.38
N PRO A 4 7.73 -11.39 -15.07
CA PRO A 4 8.03 -11.17 -16.48
C PRO A 4 6.75 -11.15 -17.32
N GLY A 5 6.63 -10.18 -18.23
CA GLY A 5 5.46 -10.01 -19.10
C GLY A 5 4.37 -9.06 -18.58
N SER A 6 4.47 -8.57 -17.34
CA SER A 6 3.60 -7.51 -16.80
C SER A 6 4.11 -6.11 -17.18
N SER A 7 3.21 -5.15 -17.35
CA SER A 7 3.61 -3.78 -17.71
C SER A 7 4.38 -3.12 -16.56
N LEU A 8 5.24 -2.14 -16.87
CA LEU A 8 5.93 -1.35 -15.84
C LEU A 8 4.95 -0.76 -14.81
N ARG A 9 3.77 -0.34 -15.27
CA ARG A 9 2.72 0.19 -14.41
C ARG A 9 2.24 -0.83 -13.39
N ASP A 10 2.04 -2.08 -13.80
CA ASP A 10 1.57 -3.15 -12.92
C ASP A 10 2.65 -3.55 -11.92
N GLN A 11 3.90 -3.59 -12.37
CA GLN A 11 5.07 -3.84 -11.52
C GLN A 11 5.22 -2.77 -10.43
N LEU A 12 5.12 -1.50 -10.79
CA LEU A 12 5.18 -0.40 -9.83
C LEU A 12 4.00 -0.43 -8.85
N ARG A 13 2.79 -0.74 -9.34
CA ARG A 13 1.61 -0.92 -8.48
C ARG A 13 1.80 -2.06 -7.47
N ALA A 14 2.37 -3.18 -7.90
CA ALA A 14 2.63 -4.31 -7.02
C ALA A 14 3.66 -3.97 -5.93
N VAL A 15 4.76 -3.30 -6.31
CA VAL A 15 5.78 -2.83 -5.36
C VAL A 15 5.20 -1.83 -4.37
N GLU A 16 4.42 -0.87 -4.85
CA GLU A 16 3.77 0.12 -4.01
C GLU A 16 2.80 -0.52 -3.01
N ARG A 17 1.97 -1.47 -3.47
CA ARG A 17 1.08 -2.26 -2.61
C ARG A 17 1.86 -2.98 -1.51
N ASP A 18 2.93 -3.68 -1.86
CA ASP A 18 3.76 -4.44 -0.92
C ASP A 18 4.47 -3.54 0.11
N ILE A 19 4.87 -2.32 -0.27
CA ILE A 19 5.45 -1.34 0.67
C ILE A 19 4.39 -0.85 1.65
N ILE A 20 3.21 -0.46 1.15
CA ILE A 20 2.14 0.07 1.99
C ILE A 20 1.62 -1.00 2.96
N ALA A 21 1.41 -2.22 2.49
CA ALA A 21 0.96 -3.34 3.33
C ALA A 21 1.94 -3.62 4.47
N ARG A 22 3.24 -3.80 4.16
CA ARG A 22 4.27 -4.04 5.19
C ARG A 22 4.40 -2.89 6.18
N SER A 23 4.23 -1.65 5.71
CA SER A 23 4.31 -0.49 6.58
C SER A 23 3.10 -0.43 7.53
N LEU A 24 1.89 -0.68 7.02
CA LEU A 24 0.71 -0.80 7.88
C LEU A 24 0.90 -1.89 8.93
N ASP A 25 1.42 -3.05 8.56
CA ASP A 25 1.71 -4.13 9.51
C ASP A 25 2.70 -3.68 10.59
N ALA A 26 3.79 -3.01 10.21
CA ALA A 26 4.80 -2.51 11.13
C ALA A 26 4.27 -1.45 12.12
N TYR A 27 3.25 -0.68 11.71
CA TYR A 27 2.60 0.33 12.55
C TYR A 27 1.23 -0.14 13.10
N GLY A 28 0.95 -1.45 13.12
CA GLY A 28 -0.25 -2.02 13.73
C GLY A 28 -1.56 -1.54 13.08
N GLY A 29 -1.56 -1.29 11.78
CA GLY A 29 -2.71 -0.74 11.03
C GLY A 29 -2.92 0.77 11.20
N ASN A 30 -2.06 1.48 11.94
CA ASN A 30 -2.21 2.92 12.15
C ASN A 30 -1.85 3.70 10.87
N VAL A 31 -2.88 4.10 10.12
CA VAL A 31 -2.73 4.84 8.85
C VAL A 31 -2.02 6.18 9.05
N THR A 32 -2.24 6.88 10.17
CA THR A 32 -1.59 8.19 10.42
C THR A 32 -0.09 8.02 10.67
N ALA A 33 0.30 7.05 11.49
CA ALA A 33 1.71 6.74 11.75
C ALA A 33 2.41 6.24 10.48
N THR A 34 1.74 5.40 9.70
CA THR A 34 2.24 4.88 8.43
C THR A 34 2.44 6.00 7.41
N ALA A 35 1.48 6.92 7.28
CA ALA A 35 1.59 8.06 6.37
C ALA A 35 2.80 8.93 6.72
N ARG A 36 2.99 9.22 8.01
CA ARG A 36 4.16 9.96 8.49
C ARG A 36 5.48 9.25 8.16
N ALA A 37 5.54 7.94 8.39
CA ALA A 37 6.73 7.14 8.12
C ALA A 37 7.09 7.07 6.63
N LEU A 38 6.08 7.02 5.76
CA LEU A 38 6.25 7.01 4.30
C LEU A 38 6.43 8.41 3.69
N GLY A 39 6.37 9.48 4.50
CA GLY A 39 6.44 10.86 4.01
C GLY A 39 5.22 11.26 3.15
N LEU A 40 4.06 10.63 3.39
CA LEU A 40 2.83 10.86 2.65
C LEU A 40 1.82 11.63 3.50
N GLU A 41 0.98 12.42 2.83
CA GLU A 41 -0.26 12.88 3.46
C GLU A 41 -1.17 11.69 3.76
N ARG A 42 -1.86 11.75 4.92
CA ARG A 42 -2.79 10.69 5.35
C ARG A 42 -3.90 10.42 4.33
N SER A 43 -4.49 11.47 3.76
CA SER A 43 -5.55 11.37 2.74
C SER A 43 -5.05 10.66 1.48
N HIS A 44 -3.80 10.92 1.08
CA HIS A 44 -3.17 10.26 -0.05
C HIS A 44 -2.92 8.78 0.23
N LEU A 45 -2.35 8.45 1.39
CA LEU A 45 -2.14 7.06 1.77
C LEU A 45 -3.47 6.29 1.82
N HIS A 46 -4.51 6.87 2.41
CA HIS A 46 -5.84 6.26 2.47
C HIS A 46 -6.41 5.97 1.07
N ARG A 47 -6.21 6.86 0.09
CA ARG A 47 -6.62 6.60 -1.29
C ARG A 47 -5.83 5.45 -1.89
N LYS A 48 -4.50 5.42 -1.71
CA LYS A 48 -3.64 4.33 -2.20
C LYS A 48 -4.03 2.97 -1.61
N ILE A 49 -4.37 2.91 -0.32
CA ILE A 49 -4.83 1.67 0.34
C ILE A 49 -6.03 1.07 -0.39
N ARG A 50 -7.04 1.91 -0.71
CA ARG A 50 -8.22 1.46 -1.46
C ARG A 50 -7.88 1.10 -2.91
N ASP A 51 -7.18 1.99 -3.62
CA ASP A 51 -6.91 1.84 -5.06
C ASP A 51 -5.99 0.64 -5.37
N LEU A 52 -5.19 0.21 -4.40
CA LEU A 52 -4.27 -0.93 -4.50
C LEU A 52 -4.80 -2.19 -3.80
N GLY A 53 -6.01 -2.14 -3.22
CA GLY A 53 -6.62 -3.27 -2.51
C GLY A 53 -5.78 -3.76 -1.32
N VAL A 54 -5.21 -2.84 -0.54
CA VAL A 54 -4.44 -3.15 0.68
C VAL A 54 -5.36 -3.29 1.90
N ASP A 55 -6.63 -2.92 1.76
CA ASP A 55 -7.59 -2.97 2.87
C ASP A 55 -7.80 -4.39 3.38
N ARG A 56 -7.73 -4.59 4.70
CA ARG A 56 -7.82 -5.92 5.33
C ARG A 56 -9.26 -6.43 5.45
N ASP A 57 -10.24 -5.56 5.21
CA ASP A 57 -11.67 -5.90 5.26
C ASP A 57 -12.19 -6.51 3.96
N ALA A 58 -11.35 -6.66 2.92
CA ALA A 58 -11.77 -7.26 1.64
C ALA A 58 -11.85 -8.80 1.68
N ASP A 59 -11.32 -9.43 2.73
CA ASP A 59 -11.27 -10.89 2.93
C ASP A 59 -12.07 -11.36 4.17
N ALA A 60 -12.91 -10.50 4.77
CA ALA A 60 -13.76 -10.81 5.94
C ALA A 60 -15.26 -10.85 5.57
#